data_AF-A0A746TSS1-F1
#
_entry.id   AF-A0A746TSS1-F1
#
_cell.length_a   1.000
_cell.length_b   1.000
_cell.length_c   1.000
_cell.angle_alpha   90.00
_cell.angle_beta   90.00
_cell.angle_gamma   90.00
#
_symmetry.space_group_name_H-M   'P 1'
#
loop_
_entity.id
_entity.type
_entity.pdbx_description
1 polymer ?
#
loop_
_entity_poly.entity_id
_entity_poly.type
_entity_poly.pdbx_seq_one_letter_code
_entity_poly.pdbx_strand_id
1 'polypeptide(L)' 'MNRVSLADSTCRIQQAQEVLSLWLEATNKNDSGTANLIGAIISLLDGIPELMDSAEDELAGMDLKAMDKA' A
#
# COMPACT_ATOMS: atom_id res chain seq x y z
N MET A 1 8.70 2.38 18.06
CA MET A 1 8.22 2.14 16.69
C MET A 1 9.43 2.28 15.78
N ASN A 2 9.86 1.21 15.12
CA ASN A 2 10.98 1.33 14.17
C ASN A 2 10.51 2.11 12.94
N ARG A 3 11.36 3.01 12.43
CA ARG A 3 11.12 3.67 11.15
C ARG A 3 11.19 2.60 10.06
N VAL A 4 10.15 2.55 9.24
CA VAL A 4 10.06 1.69 8.06
C VAL A 4 10.28 2.62 6.86
N SER A 5 11.03 2.19 5.85
CA SER A 5 11.19 2.99 4.63
C SER A 5 9.87 3.12 3.88
N LEU A 6 9.77 4.09 2.96
CA LEU A 6 8.60 4.22 2.09
C LEU A 6 8.48 2.97 1.19
N ALA A 7 9.56 2.59 0.51
CA ALA A 7 9.66 1.32 -0.22
C ALA A 7 9.19 0.08 0.59
N ASP A 8 9.64 -0.09 1.83
CA ASP A 8 9.19 -1.20 2.68
C ASP A 8 7.69 -1.09 3.02
N SER A 9 7.17 0.13 3.18
CA SER A 9 5.76 0.38 3.44
C SER A 9 4.90 0.06 2.21
N THR A 10 5.32 0.50 1.02
CA THR A 10 4.70 0.16 -0.28
C THR A 10 4.59 -1.35 -0.44
N CYS A 11 5.72 -2.05 -0.27
CA CYS A 11 5.79 -3.50 -0.44
C CYS A 11 4.88 -4.25 0.55
N ARG A 12 4.77 -3.77 1.79
CA ARG A 12 3.87 -4.36 2.79
C ARG A 12 2.39 -4.16 2.46
N ILE A 13 2.02 -3.02 1.88
CA ILE A 13 0.65 -2.74 1.46
C ILE A 13 0.27 -3.63 0.28
N GLN A 14 1.14 -3.75 -0.72
CA GLN A 14 0.93 -4.66 -1.85
C GLN A 14 0.76 -6.10 -1.38
N GLN A 15 1.64 -6.59 -0.49
CA GLN A 15 1.50 -7.92 0.10
C GLN A 15 0.19 -8.09 0.88
N ALA A 16 -0.25 -7.07 1.62
CA ALA A 16 -1.52 -7.12 2.34
C ALA A 16 -2.71 -7.22 1.37
N GLN A 17 -2.69 -6.46 0.27
CA GLN A 17 -3.72 -6.55 -0.76
C GLN A 17 -3.79 -7.94 -1.40
N GLU A 18 -2.65 -8.55 -1.71
CA GLU A 18 -2.60 -9.93 -2.24
C GLU A 18 -3.17 -10.95 -1.25
N VAL A 19 -2.79 -10.87 0.03
CA VAL A 19 -3.32 -11.76 1.07
C VAL A 19 -4.82 -11.57 1.26
N LEU A 20 -5.31 -10.33 1.21
CA LEU A 20 -6.73 -10.03 1.28
C LEU A 20 -7.49 -10.58 0.06
N SER A 21 -6.93 -10.48 -1.15
CA SER A 21 -7.52 -11.05 -2.36
C SER A 21 -7.63 -12.58 -2.25
N LEU A 22 -6.59 -13.27 -1.80
CA LEU A 22 -6.63 -14.71 -1.55
C LEU A 22 -7.67 -15.07 -0.47
N TRP A 23 -7.77 -14.25 0.58
CA TRP A 23 -8.78 -14.46 1.61
C TRP A 23 -10.19 -14.27 1.06
N LEU A 24 -10.41 -13.27 0.21
CA LEU A 24 -11.68 -13.04 -0.48
C LEU A 24 -12.07 -14.26 -1.33
N GLU A 25 -11.14 -14.80 -2.11
CA GLU A 25 -11.36 -15.99 -2.92
C GLU A 25 -11.67 -17.25 -2.08
N ALA A 26 -11.07 -17.34 -0.89
CA ALA A 26 -11.29 -18.44 0.05
C ALA A 26 -12.58 -18.29 0.88
N THR A 27 -13.28 -17.15 0.84
CA THR A 27 -14.53 -16.98 1.61
C THR A 27 -15.62 -17.93 1.14
N ASN A 28 -16.40 -18.43 2.09
CA ASN A 28 -17.53 -19.30 1.78
C ASN A 28 -18.60 -18.49 1.02
N LYS A 29 -19.19 -19.06 -0.03
CA LYS A 29 -20.24 -18.41 -0.83
C LYS A 29 -21.46 -17.95 -0.02
N ASN A 30 -21.67 -18.52 1.15
CA ASN A 30 -22.76 -18.16 2.06
C ASN A 30 -22.39 -17.04 3.07
N ASP A 31 -21.12 -16.63 3.12
CA ASP A 31 -20.62 -15.57 4.00
C ASP A 31 -20.31 -14.29 3.20
N SER A 32 -21.38 -13.66 2.71
CA SER A 32 -21.28 -12.40 1.97
C SER A 32 -20.81 -11.23 2.84
N GLY A 33 -21.01 -11.30 4.15
CA GLY A 33 -20.58 -10.26 5.09
C GLY A 33 -19.06 -10.14 5.13
N THR A 34 -18.36 -11.26 5.35
CA THR A 34 -16.90 -11.29 5.36
C THR A 34 -16.31 -10.90 4.01
N ALA A 35 -16.87 -11.41 2.90
CA ALA A 35 -16.43 -11.06 1.56
C ALA A 35 -16.54 -9.54 1.27
N ASN A 36 -17.65 -8.92 1.67
CA ASN A 36 -17.85 -7.48 1.49
C ASN A 36 -16.85 -6.64 2.31
N LEU A 37 -16.55 -7.06 3.55
CA LEU A 37 -15.59 -6.35 4.40
C LEU A 37 -14.17 -6.46 3.85
N ILE A 38 -13.75 -7.64 3.38
CA ILE A 38 -12.44 -7.81 2.75
C ILE A 38 -12.34 -6.95 1.48
N GLY A 39 -13.37 -6.98 0.62
CA GLY A 39 -13.43 -6.14 -0.57
C GLY A 39 -13.34 -4.65 -0.24
N ALA A 40 -14.04 -4.20 0.80
CA ALA A 40 -13.96 -2.81 1.27
C ALA A 40 -12.54 -2.43 1.72
N ILE A 41 -11.84 -3.33 2.43
CA ILE A 41 -10.44 -3.08 2.85
C ILE A 41 -9.52 -3.01 1.62
N ILE A 42 -9.67 -3.92 0.64
CA ILE A 42 -8.89 -3.86 -0.60
C ILE A 42 -9.10 -2.53 -1.30
N SER A 43 -10.35 -2.06 -1.43
CA SER A 43 -10.68 -0.77 -2.02
C SER A 43 -10.12 0.43 -1.25
N LEU A 44 -9.99 0.35 0.09
CA LEU A 44 -9.35 1.40 0.88
C LEU A 44 -7.83 1.45 0.69
N LEU A 45 -7.21 0.32 0.35
CA LEU A 45 -5.77 0.23 0.10
C LEU A 45 -5.40 0.53 -1.35
N ASP A 46 -6.39 0.54 -2.26
CA ASP A 46 -6.20 0.82 -3.68
C ASP A 46 -5.57 2.20 -3.91
N GLY A 47 -4.57 2.27 -4.78
CA GLY A 47 -3.84 3.51 -5.09
C GLY A 47 -2.83 3.98 -4.02
N ILE A 48 -2.79 3.36 -2.84
CA ILE A 48 -1.84 3.75 -1.79
C ILE A 48 -0.38 3.42 -2.16
N PRO A 49 -0.05 2.25 -2.75
CA PRO A 49 1.31 1.98 -3.23
C PRO A 49 1.83 3.05 -4.19
N GLU A 50 1.03 3.44 -5.18
CA GLU A 50 1.37 4.45 -6.17
C GLU A 50 1.59 5.83 -5.54
N LEU A 51 0.77 6.19 -4.55
CA LEU A 51 0.94 7.42 -3.78
C LEU A 51 2.24 7.39 -2.95
N MET A 52 2.61 6.25 -2.38
CA MET A 52 3.86 6.11 -1.63
C MET A 52 5.08 6.23 -2.54
N ASP A 53 5.06 5.59 -3.71
CA ASP A 53 6.14 5.67 -4.69
C ASP A 53 6.31 7.12 -5.19
N SER A 54 5.20 7.81 -5.49
CA SER A 54 5.24 9.23 -5.87
C SER A 54 5.81 10.12 -4.76
N ALA A 55 5.51 9.82 -3.48
CA ALA A 55 6.05 10.58 -2.36
C ALA A 55 7.57 10.35 -2.19
N GLU A 56 8.04 9.13 -2.44
CA GLU A 56 9.48 8.80 -2.41
C GLU A 56 10.24 9.54 -3.54
N ASP A 57 9.67 9.58 -4.74
CA ASP A 57 10.22 10.33 -5.87
C ASP A 57 10.28 11.84 -5.60
N GLU A 58 9.23 12.42 -5.00
CA GLU A 58 9.21 13.84 -4.62
C GLU A 58 10.29 14.16 -3.58
N LEU A 59 10.45 13.30 -2.57
CA LEU A 59 11.48 13.45 -1.55
C LEU A 59 12.89 13.37 -2.16
N ALA A 60 13.14 12.40 -3.04
CA ALA A 60 14.41 12.28 -3.76
C ALA A 60 14.69 13.53 -4.61
N GLY A 61 13.68 14.09 -5.27
CA GLY A 61 13.80 15.32 -6.05
C GLY A 61 14.09 16.56 -5.20
N MET A 62 13.60 16.61 -3.96
CA MET A 62 13.91 17.69 -3.02
C MET A 62 15.36 17.63 -2.52
N ASP A 63 15.87 16.44 -2.21
CA ASP A 63 17.24 16.24 -1.75
C ASP A 63 18.26 16.65 -2.83
N LEU A 64 18.04 16.29 -4.10
CA LEU A 64 18.89 16.71 -5.20
C LEU A 64 18.96 18.24 -5.35
N LYS A 65 17.82 18.94 -5.25
CA LYS A 65 17.75 20.41 -5.31
C LYS A 65 18.44 21.09 -4.13
N ALA A 66 18.52 20.43 -2.98
CA ALA A 66 19.24 20.95 -1.82
C ALA A 66 20.76 20.83 -2.01
N MET A 67 21.23 19.75 -2.64
CA MET A 67 22.65 19.54 -2.93
C MET A 67 23.19 20.52 -3.99
N ASP A 68 22.42 20.86 -5.01
CA ASP A 68 22.81 21.85 -6.04
C ASP A 68 22.99 23.29 -5.51
N LYS A 69 22.50 23.57 -4.30
CA LYS A 69 22.59 24.89 -3.66
C LYS A 69 23.70 25.02 -2.62
N ALA A 70 24.41 23.93 -2.33
CA ALA A 70 25.49 23.87 -1.35
C ALA A 70 26.87 24.00 -2.03
#